data_AF-X1MN88-F1
#
_entry.id   AF-X1MN88-F1
#
_cell.length_a   1.000
_cell.length_b   1.000
_cell.length_c   1.000
_cell.angle_alpha   90.00
_cell.angle_beta   90.00
_cell.angle_gamma   90.00
#
_symmetry.space_group_name_H-M   'P 1'
#
loop_
_entity.id
_entity.type
_entity.pdbx_description
1 polymer ?
#
loop_
_entity_poly.entity_id
_entity_poly.type
_entity_poly.pdbx_seq_one_letter_code
_entity_poly.pdbx_strand_id
1 'polypeptide(L)'
;GPVVAYCAFPIKGEPFHPYWRKDDKDMLFQLIRQHELAREFPLIISTLKALSQREISIRGGKVIDAQGKTINGYDLSEEVNNAVEGKIASLRSQ
;
A
#
# COMPACT_ATOMS: atom_id res chain seq x y z
N GLY A 1 6.43 -7.56 15.60
CA GLY A 1 5.15 -7.07 16.14
C GLY A 1 4.02 -7.47 15.21
N PRO A 2 2.75 -7.23 15.56
CA PRO A 2 1.64 -7.47 14.64
C PRO A 2 1.72 -6.56 13.41
N VAL A 3 1.24 -7.05 12.26
CA VAL A 3 1.06 -6.21 11.07
C VAL A 3 -0.12 -5.28 11.35
N VAL A 4 0.13 -3.96 11.39
CA VAL A 4 -0.90 -2.96 11.70
C VAL A 4 -1.80 -2.72 10.49
N ALA A 5 -1.18 -2.44 9.35
CA ALA A 5 -1.85 -2.24 8.08
C ALA A 5 -0.94 -2.69 6.93
N TYR A 6 -1.53 -2.93 5.77
CA TYR A 6 -0.82 -3.29 4.55
C TYR A 6 -1.48 -2.64 3.32
N CYS A 7 -0.76 -2.60 2.23
CA CYS A 7 -1.28 -2.29 0.90
C CYS A 7 -0.68 -3.30 -0.08
N ALA A 8 -1.49 -3.76 -1.02
CA ALA A 8 -1.06 -4.66 -2.09
C ALA A 8 -1.29 -3.99 -3.46
N PHE A 9 -0.45 -4.36 -4.42
CA PHE A 9 -0.63 -4.01 -5.82
C PHE A 9 -0.21 -5.18 -6.71
N PRO A 10 -0.83 -5.35 -7.90
CA PRO A 10 -0.48 -6.45 -8.79
C PRO A 10 0.90 -6.22 -9.41
N ILE A 11 1.74 -7.25 -9.40
CA ILE A 11 3.03 -7.27 -10.11
C ILE A 11 2.93 -7.95 -11.48
N LYS A 12 1.72 -8.31 -11.92
CA LYS A 12 1.41 -8.86 -13.24
C LYS A 12 0.56 -7.85 -14.02
N GLY A 13 0.72 -7.83 -15.35
CA GLY A 13 0.11 -6.80 -16.19
C GLY A 13 1.02 -5.58 -16.36
N GLU A 14 0.55 -4.56 -17.07
CA GLU A 14 1.31 -3.33 -17.27
C GLU A 14 1.52 -2.59 -15.92
N PRO A 15 2.68 -1.95 -15.69
CA PRO A 15 3.83 -1.83 -16.58
C PRO A 15 4.86 -2.98 -16.47
N PHE A 16 4.58 -4.04 -15.69
CA PHE A 16 5.53 -5.12 -15.40
C PHE A 16 5.62 -6.19 -16.51
N HIS A 17 4.55 -6.35 -17.28
CA HIS A 17 4.38 -7.42 -18.27
C HIS A 17 5.49 -7.51 -19.32
N PRO A 18 6.03 -6.41 -19.87
CA PRO A 18 7.15 -6.48 -20.81
C PRO A 18 8.42 -7.09 -20.19
N TYR A 19 8.68 -6.83 -18.91
CA TYR A 19 9.88 -7.31 -18.21
C TYR A 19 9.74 -8.78 -17.81
N TRP A 20 8.54 -9.23 -17.42
CA TRP A 20 8.25 -10.66 -17.26
C TRP A 20 8.45 -11.44 -18.56
N ARG A 21 8.01 -10.91 -19.71
CA ARG A 21 8.16 -11.58 -21.02
C ARG A 21 9.60 -11.70 -21.47
N LYS A 22 10.45 -10.73 -21.14
CA LYS A 22 11.86 -10.68 -21.52
C LYS A 22 12.77 -11.44 -20.55
N ASP A 23 12.23 -11.95 -19.44
CA ASP A 23 13.00 -12.45 -18.28
C ASP A 23 14.03 -11.42 -17.76
N ASP A 24 13.71 -10.13 -17.90
CA ASP A 24 14.56 -9.02 -17.45
C ASP A 24 14.29 -8.74 -15.97
N LYS A 25 14.90 -9.57 -15.12
CA LYS A 25 14.70 -9.55 -13.66
C LYS A 25 15.18 -8.26 -13.02
N ASP A 26 16.26 -7.67 -13.53
CA ASP A 26 16.84 -6.44 -12.97
C ASP A 26 15.88 -5.26 -13.15
N MET A 27 15.38 -5.06 -14.37
CA MET A 27 14.38 -4.02 -14.64
C MET A 27 13.06 -4.28 -13.92
N LEU A 28 12.63 -5.54 -13.85
CA LEU A 28 11.41 -5.92 -13.14
C LEU A 28 11.50 -5.56 -11.66
N PHE A 29 12.58 -5.93 -10.96
CA PHE A 29 12.75 -5.63 -9.54
C PHE A 29 12.95 -4.14 -9.29
N GLN A 30 13.67 -3.43 -10.16
CA GLN A 30 13.78 -1.98 -10.09
C GLN A 30 12.40 -1.32 -10.16
N LEU A 31 11.56 -1.73 -11.10
CA LEU A 31 10.21 -1.18 -11.27
C LEU A 31 9.29 -1.55 -10.11
N ILE A 32 9.33 -2.79 -9.61
CA ILE A 32 8.58 -3.19 -8.41
C ILE A 32 8.97 -2.29 -7.24
N ARG A 33 10.28 -2.06 -7.02
CA ARG A 33 10.76 -1.24 -5.92
C ARG A 33 10.32 0.23 -6.02
N GLN A 34 10.27 0.78 -7.23
CA GLN A 34 9.72 2.12 -7.47
C GLN A 34 8.23 2.18 -7.10
N HIS A 35 7.46 1.16 -7.47
CA HIS A 35 6.04 1.07 -7.12
C HIS A 35 5.82 0.87 -5.62
N GLU A 36 6.66 0.11 -4.92
CA GLU A 36 6.64 -0.02 -3.46
C GLU A 36 6.93 1.33 -2.78
N LEU A 37 8.01 2.01 -3.19
CA LEU A 37 8.44 3.26 -2.57
C LEU A 37 7.38 4.37 -2.72
N ALA A 38 6.71 4.45 -3.87
CA ALA A 38 5.62 5.41 -4.08
C ALA A 38 4.46 5.24 -3.08
N ARG A 39 4.29 4.04 -2.52
CA ARG A 39 3.19 3.67 -1.62
C ARG A 39 3.56 3.72 -0.14
N GLU A 40 4.85 3.74 0.19
CA GLU A 40 5.35 3.67 1.57
C GLU A 40 4.84 4.83 2.44
N PHE A 41 5.05 6.07 2.00
CA PHE A 41 4.56 7.25 2.74
C PHE A 41 3.03 7.34 2.81
N PRO A 42 2.28 7.15 1.71
CA PRO A 42 0.82 7.05 1.78
C PRO A 42 0.34 6.00 2.78
N LEU A 43 0.95 4.81 2.80
CA LEU A 43 0.58 3.74 3.74
C LEU A 43 0.81 4.16 5.20
N ILE A 44 1.95 4.78 5.51
CA ILE A 44 2.24 5.28 6.87
C ILE A 44 1.20 6.32 7.28
N ILE A 45 0.94 7.31 6.43
CA ILE A 45 -0.02 8.39 6.74
C ILE A 45 -1.43 7.83 6.93
N SER A 46 -1.89 6.97 6.04
CA SER A 46 -3.21 6.35 6.13
C SER A 46 -3.32 5.45 7.38
N THR A 47 -2.26 4.74 7.74
CA THR A 47 -2.22 3.96 8.99
C THR A 47 -2.38 4.85 10.23
N LEU A 48 -1.67 5.98 10.28
CA LEU A 48 -1.78 6.94 11.37
C LEU A 48 -3.18 7.56 11.45
N LYS A 49 -3.81 7.85 10.30
CA LYS A 49 -5.19 8.34 10.24
C LYS A 49 -6.18 7.30 10.79
N ALA A 50 -6.10 6.05 10.32
CA ALA A 50 -6.97 4.97 10.77
C ALA A 50 -6.87 4.74 12.29
N LEU A 51 -5.65 4.82 12.86
CA LEU A 51 -5.44 4.77 14.31
C LEU A 51 -6.07 5.97 15.04
N SER A 52 -5.86 7.19 14.53
CA SER A 52 -6.39 8.43 15.11
C SER A 52 -7.93 8.46 15.09
N GLN A 53 -8.53 7.95 14.02
CA GLN A 53 -9.97 7.89 13.80
C GLN A 53 -10.64 6.70 14.48
N ARG A 54 -9.87 5.84 15.17
CA ARG A 54 -10.33 4.60 15.83
C ARG A 54 -10.95 3.58 14.86
N GLU A 55 -10.57 3.64 13.59
CA GLU A 55 -10.90 2.60 12.61
C GLU A 55 -10.17 1.30 12.96
N ILE A 56 -8.98 1.42 13.53
CA ILE A 56 -8.20 0.33 14.09
C ILE A 56 -7.58 0.69 15.44
N SER A 57 -7.29 -0.32 16.26
CA SER A 57 -6.53 -0.20 17.50
C SER A 57 -5.62 -1.40 17.73
N ILE A 58 -4.55 -1.21 18.49
CA ILE A 58 -3.59 -2.27 18.84
C ILE A 58 -3.77 -2.59 20.33
N ARG A 59 -4.19 -3.82 20.66
CA ARG A 59 -4.37 -4.28 22.04
C ARG A 59 -3.80 -5.68 22.22
N GLY A 60 -2.97 -5.86 23.26
CA GLY A 60 -2.40 -7.17 23.57
C GLY A 60 -1.63 -7.82 22.41
N GLY A 61 -0.96 -7.01 21.58
CA GLY A 61 -0.23 -7.50 20.40
C GLY A 61 -1.11 -7.92 19.22
N LYS A 62 -2.39 -7.56 19.21
CA LYS A 62 -3.36 -7.82 18.12
C LYS A 62 -3.91 -6.52 17.58
N VAL A 63 -4.28 -6.51 16.30
CA VAL A 63 -5.02 -5.41 15.67
C VAL A 63 -6.51 -5.71 15.76
N ILE A 64 -7.28 -4.72 16.18
CA ILE A 64 -8.73 -4.80 16.34
C ILE A 64 -9.36 -3.68 15.50
N ASP A 65 -10.32 -4.03 14.65
CA ASP A 65 -11.08 -3.08 13.84
C ASP A 65 -12.17 -2.34 14.64
N ALA A 66 -12.84 -1.37 14.00
CA ALA A 66 -13.92 -0.59 14.59
C ALA A 66 -15.12 -1.44 15.04
N GLN A 67 -15.29 -2.65 14.49
CA GLN A 67 -16.33 -3.59 14.88
C GLN A 67 -15.91 -4.48 16.07
N GLY A 68 -14.68 -4.32 16.56
CA GLY A 68 -14.14 -5.10 17.67
C GLY A 68 -13.57 -6.46 17.26
N LYS A 69 -13.46 -6.75 15.96
CA LYS A 69 -12.92 -8.01 15.44
C LYS A 69 -11.41 -7.92 15.35
N THR A 70 -10.74 -9.02 15.71
CA THR A 70 -9.29 -9.16 15.49
C THR A 70 -9.01 -9.40 14.01
N ILE A 71 -8.10 -8.61 13.45
CA ILE A 71 -7.66 -8.70 12.06
C ILE A 71 -6.15 -8.95 11.99
N ASN A 72 -5.69 -9.55 10.89
CA ASN A 72 -4.26 -9.82 10.65
C ASN A 72 -3.50 -8.59 10.15
N GLY A 73 -4.21 -7.52 9.83
CA GLY A 73 -3.70 -6.27 9.30
C GLY A 73 -4.84 -5.54 8.59
N TYR A 74 -4.84 -4.22 8.68
CA TYR A 74 -5.83 -3.39 7.99
C TYR A 74 -5.45 -3.20 6.52
N ASP A 75 -6.36 -3.56 5.61
CA ASP A 75 -6.13 -3.37 4.18
C ASP A 75 -6.37 -1.90 3.82
N LEU A 76 -5.31 -1.22 3.39
CA LEU A 76 -5.35 0.18 2.94
C LEU A 76 -5.04 0.29 1.44
N SER A 77 -5.20 -0.80 0.69
CA SER A 77 -4.81 -0.84 -0.72
C SER A 77 -5.55 0.21 -1.55
N GLU A 78 -6.84 0.42 -1.31
CA GLU A 78 -7.64 1.40 -2.04
C GLU A 78 -7.20 2.84 -1.75
N GLU A 79 -7.09 3.21 -0.46
CA GLU A 79 -6.69 4.54 0.00
C GLU A 79 -5.29 4.90 -0.51
N VAL A 80 -4.37 3.94 -0.45
CA VAL A 80 -2.99 4.13 -0.90
C VAL A 80 -2.93 4.27 -2.42
N ASN A 81 -3.66 3.43 -3.18
CA ASN A 81 -3.69 3.54 -4.64
C ASN A 81 -4.29 4.88 -5.08
N ASN A 82 -5.40 5.33 -4.46
CA ASN A 82 -5.99 6.63 -4.73
C ASN A 82 -5.03 7.79 -4.43
N ALA A 83 -4.27 7.72 -3.33
CA ALA A 83 -3.27 8.73 -2.99
C ALA A 83 -2.12 8.80 -4.00
N VAL A 84 -1.67 7.65 -4.51
CA VAL A 84 -0.62 7.57 -5.55
C VAL A 84 -1.13 8.13 -6.88
N GLU A 85 -2.34 7.77 -7.30
CA GLU A 85 -2.97 8.25 -8.54
C GLU A 85 -3.24 9.76 -8.50
N GLY A 86 -3.78 10.27 -7.38
CA GLY A 86 -4.05 11.69 -7.20
C GLY A 86 -2.79 12.56 -7.26
N LYS A 87 -1.66 12.06 -6.73
CA LYS A 87 -0.35 12.74 -6.83
C LYS A 87 0.16 12.79 -8.28
N ILE A 88 -0.05 11.72 -9.05
CA ILE A 88 0.32 11.67 -10.48
C ILE A 88 -0.53 12.66 -11.28
N ALA A 89 -1.84 12.75 -11.01
CA ALA A 89 -2.72 13.70 -11.68
C ALA A 89 -2.31 15.15 -11.43
N SER A 90 -1.98 15.51 -10.18
CA SER A 90 -1.54 16.86 -9.80
C SER A 90 -0.17 17.28 -10.38
N LEU A 91 0.69 16.32 -10.73
CA LEU A 91 1.98 16.57 -11.40
C LEU A 91 1.85 16.77 -12.92
N ARG A 92 0.81 16.21 -13.55
CA ARG A 92 0.56 16.34 -15.00
C ARG A 92 -0.18 17.62 -15.38
N SER A 93 -0.77 18.31 -14.41
CA SER A 93 -1.52 19.56 -14.59
C SER A 93 -0.70 20.83 -14.30
N GLN A 94 0.61 20.70 -14.09
CA GLN A 94 1.58 21.79 -13.92
C GLN A 94 2.49 21.85 -15.14
#